data_AF-A0A8T5S0G6-F1
#
_entry.id   AF-A0A8T5S0G6-F1
#
_cell.length_a   1.000
_cell.length_b   1.000
_cell.length_c   1.000
_cell.angle_alpha   90.00
_cell.angle_beta   90.00
_cell.angle_gamma   90.00
#
_symmetry.space_group_name_H-M   'P 1'
#
loop_
_entity.id
_entity.type
_entity.pdbx_description
1 polymer ?
#
loop_
_entity_poly.entity_id
_entity_poly.type
_entity_poly.pdbx_seq_one_letter_code
_entity_poly.pdbx_strand_id
1 'polypeptide(L)'
;MRAKINELERELTKTKEAFKKSKEELKETQNKLTGREKSLVKISEKFSSAKKNLDNVSENKLSSDIELTRLKPKLEELELKLKEANISILNLESELKFTSEKNSEMEQSIKFKDEQIENNREDLVNRKKDIDGLNETINTNQKETEELIKKIKSLESKLTGVRSSPKILEKIRDTLTHKGFITDREIDNIFKEFE
;
A
#
# COMPACT_ATOMS: atom_id res chain seq x y z
N MET A 1 -56.97 34.72 -124.57
CA MET A 1 -56.33 35.68 -123.63
C MET A 1 -56.96 35.64 -122.23
N ARG A 2 -58.28 35.80 -122.06
CA ARG A 2 -58.94 35.79 -120.73
C ARG A 2 -58.67 34.53 -119.87
N ALA A 3 -58.71 33.32 -120.43
CA ALA A 3 -58.46 32.09 -119.66
C ALA A 3 -57.04 32.02 -119.05
N LYS A 4 -56.02 32.48 -119.81
CA LYS A 4 -54.62 32.54 -119.35
C LYS A 4 -54.43 33.57 -118.23
N ILE A 5 -55.16 34.69 -118.28
CA ILE A 5 -55.16 35.73 -117.24
C ILE A 5 -55.79 35.18 -115.96
N ASN A 6 -56.95 34.52 -116.05
CA ASN A 6 -57.61 33.91 -114.88
C ASN A 6 -56.76 32.79 -114.24
N GLU A 7 -56.03 32.01 -115.06
CA GLU A 7 -55.09 30.98 -114.58
C GLU A 7 -53.94 31.62 -113.79
N LEU A 8 -53.32 32.67 -114.33
CA LEU A 8 -52.25 33.42 -113.68
C LEU A 8 -52.71 34.10 -112.38
N GLU A 9 -53.95 34.61 -112.33
CA GLU A 9 -54.55 35.16 -111.11
C GLU A 9 -54.75 34.10 -110.02
N ARG A 10 -55.16 32.88 -110.41
CA ARG A 10 -55.26 31.71 -109.51
C ARG A 10 -53.89 31.26 -108.98
N GLU A 11 -52.87 31.23 -109.84
CA GLU A 11 -51.51 30.92 -109.41
C GLU A 11 -50.94 31.99 -108.47
N LEU A 12 -51.19 33.28 -108.75
CA LEU A 12 -50.79 34.39 -107.90
C LEU A 12 -51.46 34.34 -106.51
N THR A 13 -52.74 33.95 -106.44
CA THR A 13 -53.44 33.77 -105.16
C THR A 13 -52.89 32.59 -104.38
N LYS A 14 -52.70 31.43 -105.01
CA LYS A 14 -52.08 30.26 -104.37
C LYS A 14 -50.67 30.55 -103.84
N THR A 15 -49.85 31.25 -104.62
CA THR A 15 -48.49 31.62 -104.18
C THR A 15 -48.49 32.62 -103.03
N LYS A 16 -49.42 33.60 -103.02
CA LYS A 16 -49.60 34.50 -101.86
C LYS A 16 -50.01 33.76 -100.59
N GLU A 17 -50.93 32.80 -100.70
CA GLU A 17 -51.36 31.97 -99.55
C GLU A 17 -50.20 31.08 -99.05
N ALA A 18 -49.47 30.42 -99.95
CA ALA A 18 -48.30 29.62 -99.60
C ALA A 18 -47.20 30.48 -98.95
N PHE A 19 -46.95 31.68 -99.46
CA PHE A 19 -46.00 32.63 -98.88
C PHE A 19 -46.43 33.07 -97.47
N LYS A 20 -47.72 33.37 -97.28
CA LYS A 20 -48.26 33.72 -95.96
C LYS A 20 -48.07 32.57 -94.96
N LYS A 21 -48.39 31.34 -95.36
CA LYS A 21 -48.19 30.14 -94.53
C LYS A 21 -46.73 29.93 -94.16
N SER A 22 -45.82 30.02 -95.14
CA SER A 22 -44.38 29.89 -94.89
C SER A 22 -43.84 30.97 -93.95
N LYS A 23 -44.35 32.20 -94.05
CA LYS A 23 -44.02 33.30 -93.13
C LYS A 23 -44.49 33.03 -91.69
N GLU A 24 -45.68 32.44 -91.53
CA GLU A 24 -46.22 32.04 -90.23
C GLU A 24 -45.39 30.89 -89.62
N GLU A 25 -45.06 29.86 -90.41
CA GLU A 25 -44.18 28.74 -90.00
C GLU A 25 -42.78 29.22 -89.61
N LEU A 26 -42.20 30.16 -90.36
CA LEU A 26 -40.91 30.77 -90.04
C LEU A 26 -40.96 31.50 -88.71
N LYS A 27 -42.02 32.29 -88.46
CA LYS A 27 -42.22 33.01 -87.19
C LYS A 27 -42.36 32.04 -86.02
N GLU A 28 -43.11 30.95 -86.20
CA GLU A 28 -43.27 29.91 -85.18
C GLU A 28 -41.93 29.21 -84.88
N THR A 29 -41.17 28.88 -85.92
CA THR A 29 -39.84 28.26 -85.79
C THR A 29 -38.86 29.19 -85.08
N GLN A 30 -38.86 30.48 -85.43
CA GLN A 30 -38.04 31.48 -84.76
C GLN A 30 -38.36 31.56 -83.27
N ASN A 31 -39.64 31.62 -82.90
CA ASN A 31 -40.06 31.63 -81.49
C ASN A 31 -39.61 30.35 -80.74
N LYS A 32 -39.74 29.17 -81.36
CA LYS A 32 -39.26 27.91 -80.79
C LYS A 32 -37.74 27.92 -80.59
N LEU A 33 -37.00 28.44 -81.56
CA LEU A 33 -35.54 28.56 -81.49
C LEU A 33 -35.13 29.47 -80.32
N THR A 34 -35.74 30.64 -80.17
CA THR A 34 -35.43 31.56 -79.06
C THR A 34 -35.77 30.93 -77.70
N GLY A 35 -36.85 30.15 -77.62
CA GLY A 35 -37.19 29.39 -76.42
C GLY A 35 -36.15 28.33 -76.05
N ARG A 36 -35.63 27.61 -77.06
CA ARG A 36 -34.55 26.63 -76.87
C ARG A 36 -33.23 27.29 -76.46
N GLU A 37 -32.85 28.41 -77.05
CA GLU A 37 -31.66 29.18 -76.68
C GLU A 37 -31.70 29.62 -75.21
N LYS A 38 -32.83 30.18 -74.75
CA LYS A 38 -33.02 30.54 -73.33
C LYS A 38 -32.92 29.34 -72.40
N SER A 39 -33.40 28.17 -72.84
CA SER A 39 -33.34 26.94 -72.05
C SER A 39 -31.92 26.40 -71.98
N LEU A 40 -31.17 26.47 -73.09
CA LEU A 40 -29.76 26.08 -73.17
C LEU A 40 -28.89 26.91 -72.22
N VAL A 41 -29.10 28.24 -72.17
CA VAL A 41 -28.40 29.13 -71.22
C VAL A 41 -28.63 28.69 -69.78
N LYS A 42 -29.90 28.46 -69.39
CA LYS A 42 -30.23 27.98 -68.03
C LYS A 42 -29.59 26.63 -67.69
N ILE A 43 -29.52 25.71 -68.66
CA ILE A 43 -28.87 24.41 -68.46
C ILE A 43 -27.36 24.59 -68.29
N SER A 44 -26.74 25.46 -69.08
CA SER A 44 -25.31 25.77 -68.98
C SER A 44 -24.93 26.38 -67.63
N GLU A 45 -25.75 27.29 -67.11
CA GLU A 45 -25.57 27.89 -65.78
C GLU A 45 -25.68 26.83 -64.66
N LYS A 46 -26.69 25.95 -64.75
CA LYS A 46 -26.86 24.84 -63.81
C LYS A 46 -25.69 23.87 -63.85
N PHE A 47 -25.22 23.52 -65.04
CA PHE A 47 -24.08 22.63 -65.23
C PHE A 47 -22.80 23.23 -64.63
N SER A 48 -22.55 24.52 -64.86
CA SER A 48 -21.40 25.23 -64.28
C SER A 48 -21.45 25.26 -62.76
N SER A 49 -22.64 25.46 -62.19
CA SER A 49 -22.86 25.44 -60.73
C SER A 49 -22.67 24.04 -60.14
N ALA A 50 -23.21 23.01 -60.80
CA ALA A 50 -23.04 21.62 -60.39
C ALA A 50 -21.56 21.20 -60.42
N LYS A 51 -20.82 21.64 -61.44
CA LYS A 51 -19.38 21.37 -61.54
C LYS A 51 -18.59 21.98 -60.38
N LYS A 52 -18.82 23.26 -60.06
CA LYS A 52 -18.19 23.91 -58.89
C LYS A 52 -18.50 23.18 -57.58
N ASN A 53 -19.75 22.73 -57.40
CA ASN A 53 -20.12 21.97 -56.22
C ASN A 53 -19.40 20.61 -56.16
N LEU A 54 -19.25 19.93 -57.29
CA LEU A 54 -18.50 18.68 -57.36
C LEU A 54 -17.03 18.87 -56.98
N ASP A 55 -16.40 19.92 -57.49
CA ASP A 55 -15.00 20.25 -57.17
C ASP A 55 -14.85 20.49 -55.66
N ASN A 56 -15.73 21.30 -55.05
CA ASN A 56 -15.73 21.56 -53.61
C ASN A 56 -15.94 20.28 -52.77
N VAL A 57 -16.85 19.40 -53.19
CA VAL A 57 -17.09 18.12 -52.49
C VAL A 57 -15.87 17.22 -52.58
N SER A 58 -15.20 17.19 -53.74
CA SER A 58 -13.97 16.42 -53.95
C SER A 58 -12.83 16.91 -53.04
N GLU A 59 -12.63 18.23 -52.94
CA GLU A 59 -11.63 18.83 -52.05
C GLU A 59 -11.92 18.52 -50.58
N ASN A 60 -13.17 18.68 -50.14
CA ASN A 60 -13.57 18.35 -48.77
C ASN A 60 -13.32 16.88 -48.44
N LYS A 61 -13.65 15.97 -49.37
CA LYS A 61 -13.41 14.54 -49.20
C LYS A 61 -11.91 14.25 -49.04
N LEU A 62 -11.06 14.82 -49.90
CA LEU A 62 -9.61 14.70 -49.79
C LEU A 62 -9.09 15.20 -48.44
N SER A 63 -9.59 16.33 -47.94
CA SER A 63 -9.22 16.85 -46.63
C SER A 63 -9.60 15.87 -45.50
N SER A 64 -10.81 15.31 -45.53
CA SER A 64 -11.25 14.32 -44.54
C SER A 64 -10.43 13.02 -44.62
N ASP A 65 -10.06 12.56 -45.81
CA ASP A 65 -9.24 11.36 -45.99
C ASP A 65 -7.81 11.56 -45.41
N ILE A 66 -7.24 12.76 -45.57
CA ILE A 66 -5.96 13.14 -44.97
C ILE A 66 -6.05 13.17 -43.44
N GLU A 67 -7.14 13.70 -42.90
CA GLU A 67 -7.34 13.72 -41.45
C GLU A 67 -7.51 12.31 -40.87
N LEU A 68 -8.29 11.45 -41.54
CA LEU A 68 -8.46 10.04 -41.18
C LEU A 68 -7.13 9.29 -41.16
N THR A 69 -6.30 9.45 -42.19
CA THR A 69 -4.98 8.81 -42.26
C THR A 69 -4.03 9.30 -41.18
N ARG A 70 -4.20 10.53 -40.67
CA ARG A 70 -3.42 11.05 -39.53
C ARG A 70 -3.94 10.57 -38.18
N LEU A 71 -5.25 10.43 -38.00
CA LEU A 71 -5.86 10.06 -36.73
C LEU A 71 -5.78 8.56 -36.45
N LYS A 72 -5.86 7.72 -37.48
CA LYS A 72 -5.80 6.26 -37.33
C LYS A 72 -4.56 5.75 -36.58
N PRO A 73 -3.31 6.11 -36.94
CA PRO A 73 -2.14 5.65 -36.20
C PRO A 73 -2.08 6.20 -34.77
N LYS A 74 -2.60 7.41 -34.51
CA LYS A 74 -2.68 7.95 -33.15
C LYS A 74 -3.63 7.15 -32.26
N LEU A 75 -4.74 6.66 -32.83
CA LEU A 75 -5.67 5.78 -32.13
C LEU A 75 -4.97 4.46 -31.77
N GLU A 76 -4.28 3.84 -32.72
CA GLU A 76 -3.52 2.60 -32.50
C GLU A 76 -2.42 2.79 -31.42
N GLU A 77 -1.72 3.92 -31.42
CA GLU A 77 -0.73 4.26 -30.40
C GLU A 77 -1.36 4.41 -29.00
N LEU A 78 -2.52 5.08 -28.90
CA LEU A 78 -3.25 5.22 -27.64
C LEU A 78 -3.75 3.88 -27.12
N GLU A 79 -4.23 2.99 -27.99
CA GLU A 79 -4.64 1.64 -27.61
C GLU A 79 -3.46 0.81 -27.06
N LEU A 80 -2.27 0.94 -27.65
CA LEU A 80 -1.05 0.30 -27.14
C LEU A 80 -0.67 0.84 -25.76
N LYS A 81 -0.60 2.16 -25.61
CA LYS A 81 -0.31 2.81 -24.33
C LYS A 81 -1.31 2.42 -23.24
N LEU A 82 -2.58 2.29 -23.59
CA LEU A 82 -3.62 1.85 -22.65
C LEU A 82 -3.40 0.39 -22.21
N LYS A 83 -3.02 -0.51 -23.11
CA LYS A 83 -2.70 -1.90 -22.78
C LYS A 83 -1.46 -1.99 -21.87
N GLU A 84 -0.42 -1.23 -22.17
CA GLU A 84 0.81 -1.18 -21.35
C GLU A 84 0.53 -0.63 -19.94
N ALA A 85 -0.28 0.43 -19.84
CA ALA A 85 -0.71 0.97 -18.56
C ALA A 85 -1.52 -0.06 -17.75
N ASN A 86 -2.45 -0.77 -18.38
CA ASN A 86 -3.23 -1.82 -17.71
C ASN A 86 -2.35 -2.97 -17.20
N ILE A 87 -1.36 -3.41 -17.97
CA ILE A 87 -0.39 -4.43 -17.52
C ILE A 87 0.39 -3.92 -16.30
N SER A 88 0.83 -2.66 -16.34
CA SER A 88 1.57 -2.05 -15.24
C SER A 88 0.72 -1.96 -13.97
N ILE A 89 -0.57 -1.60 -14.10
CA ILE A 89 -1.53 -1.57 -12.98
C ILE A 89 -1.69 -2.97 -12.37
N LEU A 90 -1.92 -4.01 -13.20
CA LEU A 90 -2.08 -5.38 -12.71
C LEU A 90 -0.85 -5.89 -11.94
N ASN A 91 0.36 -5.54 -12.41
CA ASN A 91 1.59 -5.90 -11.71
C ASN A 91 1.69 -5.19 -10.34
N LEU A 92 1.41 -3.89 -10.30
CA LEU A 92 1.41 -3.11 -9.05
C LEU A 92 0.36 -3.62 -8.05
N GLU A 93 -0.82 -4.00 -8.52
CA GLU A 93 -1.87 -4.61 -7.68
C GLU A 93 -1.40 -5.93 -7.06
N SER A 94 -0.70 -6.76 -7.82
CA SER A 94 -0.12 -8.02 -7.33
C SER A 94 0.98 -7.78 -6.29
N GLU A 95 1.88 -6.83 -6.53
CA GLU A 95 2.95 -6.47 -5.58
C GLU A 95 2.39 -5.89 -4.28
N LEU A 96 1.35 -5.05 -4.39
CA LEU A 96 0.64 -4.50 -3.24
C LEU A 96 -0.01 -5.60 -2.41
N LYS A 97 -0.69 -6.55 -3.06
CA LYS A 97 -1.31 -7.69 -2.37
C LYS A 97 -0.27 -8.53 -1.62
N PHE A 98 0.83 -8.90 -2.29
CA PHE A 98 1.91 -9.66 -1.67
C PHE A 98 2.51 -8.93 -0.46
N THR A 99 2.76 -7.63 -0.60
CA THR A 99 3.31 -6.80 0.49
C THR A 99 2.33 -6.70 1.67
N SER A 100 1.03 -6.56 1.38
CA SER A 100 -0.01 -6.54 2.41
C SER A 100 -0.09 -7.86 3.19
N GLU A 101 -0.02 -9.00 2.51
CA GLU A 101 -0.02 -10.32 3.14
C GLU A 101 1.20 -10.48 4.05
N LYS A 102 2.40 -10.13 3.55
CA LYS A 102 3.64 -10.19 4.32
C LYS A 102 3.62 -9.27 5.55
N ASN A 103 3.04 -8.07 5.44
CA ASN A 103 2.87 -7.19 6.58
C ASN A 103 1.95 -7.80 7.65
N SER A 104 0.85 -8.43 7.24
CA SER A 104 -0.06 -9.10 8.17
C SER A 104 0.62 -10.25 8.92
N GLU A 105 1.42 -11.07 8.23
CA GLU A 105 2.22 -12.12 8.85
C GLU A 105 3.22 -11.55 9.88
N MET A 106 3.87 -10.43 9.53
CA MET A 106 4.84 -9.80 10.42
C MET A 106 4.16 -9.20 11.67
N GLU A 107 2.98 -8.59 11.52
CA GLU A 107 2.18 -8.11 12.66
C GLU A 107 1.78 -9.25 13.61
N GLN A 108 1.38 -10.40 13.08
CA GLN A 108 1.08 -11.58 13.90
C GLN A 108 2.32 -12.09 14.63
N SER A 109 3.47 -12.13 13.95
CA SER A 109 4.75 -12.54 14.56
C SER A 109 5.18 -11.60 15.69
N ILE A 110 4.98 -10.30 15.52
CA ILE A 110 5.26 -9.28 16.56
C ILE A 110 4.36 -9.52 17.77
N LYS A 111 3.04 -9.67 17.59
CA LYS A 111 2.12 -9.95 18.69
C LYS A 111 2.51 -11.19 19.49
N PHE A 112 2.84 -12.28 18.80
CA PHE A 112 3.30 -13.50 19.46
C PHE A 112 4.59 -13.27 20.27
N LYS A 113 5.56 -12.52 19.72
CA LYS A 113 6.79 -12.19 20.43
C LYS A 113 6.53 -11.30 21.65
N ASP A 114 5.61 -10.34 21.55
CA ASP A 114 5.24 -9.47 22.66
C ASP A 114 4.61 -10.28 23.81
N GLU A 115 3.72 -11.22 23.51
CA GLU A 115 3.15 -12.15 24.50
C GLU A 115 4.24 -13.00 25.18
N GLN A 116 5.20 -13.52 24.41
CA GLN A 116 6.33 -14.27 24.96
C GLN A 116 7.24 -13.41 25.85
N ILE A 117 7.47 -12.15 25.47
CA ILE A 117 8.23 -11.21 26.30
C ILE A 117 7.51 -10.96 27.62
N GLU A 118 6.19 -10.78 27.59
CA GLU A 118 5.42 -10.53 28.80
C GLU A 118 5.41 -11.73 29.74
N ASN A 119 5.18 -12.93 29.22
CA ASN A 119 5.27 -14.16 30.01
C ASN A 119 6.66 -14.31 30.67
N ASN A 120 7.74 -14.06 29.92
CA ASN A 120 9.09 -14.11 30.46
C ASN A 120 9.34 -13.04 31.54
N ARG A 121 8.73 -11.85 31.43
CA ARG A 121 8.81 -10.81 32.46
C ARG A 121 8.12 -11.26 33.74
N GLU A 122 6.92 -11.82 33.64
CA GLU A 122 6.20 -12.37 34.81
C GLU A 122 7.01 -13.46 35.50
N ASP A 123 7.58 -14.40 34.73
CA ASP A 123 8.45 -15.45 35.25
C ASP A 123 9.68 -14.88 35.97
N LEU A 124 10.33 -13.85 35.42
CA LEU A 124 11.46 -13.18 36.06
C LEU A 124 11.06 -12.49 37.37
N VAL A 125 9.89 -11.85 37.41
CA VAL A 125 9.36 -11.23 38.64
C VAL A 125 9.10 -12.29 39.72
N ASN A 126 8.51 -13.43 39.34
CA ASN A 126 8.25 -14.52 40.27
C ASN A 126 9.54 -15.13 40.83
N ARG A 127 10.51 -15.43 39.95
CA ARG A 127 11.83 -15.93 40.36
C ARG A 127 12.55 -14.95 41.28
N LYS A 128 12.41 -13.64 41.04
CA LYS A 128 13.01 -12.63 41.92
C LYS A 128 12.39 -12.68 43.32
N LYS A 129 11.07 -12.81 43.44
CA LYS A 129 10.40 -12.99 44.74
C LYS A 129 10.87 -14.25 45.46
N ASP A 130 11.04 -15.35 44.73
CA ASP A 130 11.56 -16.61 45.31
C ASP A 130 12.98 -16.43 45.84
N ILE A 131 13.86 -15.78 45.08
CA ILE A 131 15.23 -15.46 45.50
C ILE A 131 15.22 -14.58 46.75
N ASP A 132 14.38 -13.55 46.79
CA ASP A 132 14.28 -12.65 47.93
C ASP A 132 13.82 -13.42 49.20
N GLY A 133 12.82 -14.31 49.07
CA GLY A 133 12.37 -15.16 50.18
C GLY A 133 13.41 -16.18 50.66
N LEU A 134 14.19 -16.77 49.73
CA LEU A 134 15.32 -17.63 50.09
C LEU A 134 16.41 -16.86 50.83
N ASN A 135 16.71 -15.63 50.42
CA ASN A 135 17.69 -14.79 51.09
C ASN A 135 17.26 -14.43 52.52
N GLU A 136 15.98 -14.12 52.74
CA GLU A 136 15.44 -13.90 54.08
C GLU A 136 15.58 -15.14 54.98
N THR A 137 15.30 -16.32 54.41
CA THR A 137 15.47 -17.61 55.11
C THR A 137 16.94 -17.86 55.48
N ILE A 138 17.87 -17.63 54.55
CA ILE A 138 19.31 -17.75 54.78
C ILE A 138 19.75 -16.80 55.91
N ASN A 139 19.32 -15.54 55.88
CA ASN A 139 19.65 -14.56 56.91
C ASN A 139 19.12 -14.96 58.29
N THR A 140 17.93 -15.54 58.36
CA THR A 140 17.35 -16.05 59.61
C THR A 140 18.17 -17.21 60.16
N ASN A 141 18.46 -18.20 59.31
CA ASN A 141 19.29 -19.35 59.69
C ASN A 141 20.71 -18.94 60.12
N GLN A 142 21.29 -17.93 59.50
CA GLN A 142 22.59 -17.37 59.89
C GLN A 142 22.54 -16.79 61.31
N LYS A 143 21.52 -15.99 61.64
CA LYS A 143 21.34 -15.44 63.00
C LYS A 143 21.15 -16.55 64.03
N GLU A 144 20.32 -17.55 63.75
CA GLU A 144 20.12 -18.70 64.63
C GLU A 144 21.43 -19.47 64.85
N THR A 145 22.22 -19.65 63.79
CA THR A 145 23.54 -20.30 63.87
C THR A 145 24.49 -19.50 64.75
N GLU A 146 24.53 -18.18 64.63
CA GLU A 146 25.34 -17.30 65.48
C GLU A 146 24.93 -17.38 66.96
N GLU A 147 23.63 -17.44 67.25
CA GLU A 147 23.11 -17.61 68.61
C GLU A 147 23.50 -18.97 69.20
N LEU A 148 23.36 -20.04 68.42
CA LEU A 148 23.80 -21.38 68.82
C LEU A 148 25.31 -21.43 69.09
N ILE A 149 26.13 -20.79 68.24
CA ILE A 149 27.57 -20.68 68.46
C ILE A 149 27.88 -19.97 69.79
N LYS A 150 27.20 -18.85 70.10
CA LYS A 150 27.36 -18.14 71.37
C LYS A 150 26.99 -19.04 72.56
N LYS A 151 25.90 -19.79 72.44
CA LYS A 151 25.45 -20.73 73.48
C LYS A 151 26.44 -21.86 73.70
N ILE A 152 26.99 -22.44 72.63
CA ILE A 152 28.04 -23.46 72.68
C ILE A 152 29.26 -22.92 73.42
N LYS A 153 29.77 -21.74 73.05
CA LYS A 153 30.92 -21.11 73.74
C LYS A 153 30.67 -20.89 75.23
N SER A 154 29.46 -20.47 75.62
CA SER A 154 29.09 -20.32 77.03
C SER A 154 29.03 -21.65 77.78
N LEU A 155 28.54 -22.71 77.13
CA LEU A 155 28.51 -24.05 77.72
C LEU A 155 29.92 -24.63 77.84
N GLU A 156 30.78 -24.42 76.85
CA GLU A 156 32.19 -24.81 76.88
C GLU A 156 32.91 -24.14 78.06
N SER A 157 32.73 -22.82 78.27
CA SER A 157 33.35 -22.14 79.41
C SER A 157 32.86 -22.68 80.76
N LYS A 158 31.54 -22.88 80.92
CA LYS A 158 30.97 -23.52 82.12
C LYS A 158 31.54 -24.92 82.34
N LEU A 159 31.65 -25.73 81.29
CA LEU A 159 32.18 -27.08 81.35
C LEU A 159 33.66 -27.08 81.78
N THR A 160 34.47 -26.14 81.28
CA THR A 160 35.86 -25.99 81.74
C THR A 160 35.95 -25.67 83.23
N GLY A 161 35.12 -24.74 83.73
CA GLY A 161 35.05 -24.44 85.16
C GLY A 161 34.71 -25.67 86.01
N VAL A 162 33.68 -26.43 85.62
CA VAL A 162 33.29 -27.67 86.32
C VAL A 162 34.40 -28.73 86.27
N ARG A 163 35.14 -28.84 85.17
CA ARG A 163 36.27 -29.79 85.05
C ARG A 163 37.46 -29.38 85.92
N SER A 164 37.65 -28.09 86.18
CA SER A 164 38.68 -27.59 87.10
C SER A 164 38.31 -27.83 88.57
N SER A 165 37.02 -27.87 88.92
CA SER A 165 36.56 -27.99 90.31
C SER A 165 37.14 -29.20 91.08
N PRO A 166 37.17 -30.45 90.56
CA PRO A 166 37.77 -31.58 91.27
C PRO A 166 39.27 -31.37 91.57
N LYS A 167 40.02 -30.77 90.63
CA LYS A 167 41.46 -30.50 90.79
C LYS A 167 41.72 -29.40 91.83
N ILE A 168 40.87 -28.37 91.85
CA ILE A 168 40.91 -27.32 92.87
C ILE A 168 40.60 -27.91 94.25
N LEU A 169 39.55 -28.72 94.36
CA LEU A 169 39.18 -29.38 95.62
C LEU A 169 40.26 -30.33 96.12
N GLU A 170 40.94 -31.04 95.22
CA GLU A 170 42.09 -31.89 95.56
C GLU A 170 43.25 -31.06 96.14
N LYS A 171 43.64 -29.95 95.49
CA LYS A 171 44.68 -29.05 96.04
C LYS A 171 44.30 -28.42 97.38
N ILE A 172 43.04 -28.04 97.56
CA ILE A 172 42.56 -27.50 98.84
C ILE A 172 42.66 -28.58 99.93
N ARG A 173 42.22 -29.81 99.64
CA ARG A 173 42.32 -30.95 100.56
C ARG A 173 43.77 -31.26 100.90
N ASP A 174 44.65 -31.27 99.91
CA ASP A 174 46.08 -31.54 100.12
C ASP A 174 46.71 -30.45 100.98
N THR A 175 46.38 -29.17 100.76
CA THR A 175 46.87 -28.07 101.61
C THR A 175 46.36 -28.17 103.06
N LEU A 176 45.06 -28.48 103.23
CA LEU A 176 44.44 -28.66 104.54
C LEU A 176 45.00 -29.86 105.30
N THR A 177 45.25 -30.98 104.64
CA THR A 177 45.85 -32.16 105.28
C THR A 177 47.28 -31.89 105.75
N HIS A 178 48.03 -31.02 105.08
CA HIS A 178 49.40 -30.68 105.48
C HIS A 178 49.48 -29.57 106.53
N LYS A 179 48.62 -28.54 106.47
CA LYS A 179 48.70 -27.36 107.37
C LYS A 179 47.63 -27.32 108.47
N GLY A 180 46.55 -28.10 108.34
CA GLY A 180 45.40 -28.07 109.25
C GLY A 180 44.45 -26.88 109.07
N PHE A 181 44.88 -25.82 108.37
CA PHE A 181 44.09 -24.66 108.00
C PHE A 181 44.56 -24.11 106.65
N ILE A 182 43.75 -23.27 106.01
CA ILE A 182 44.09 -22.59 104.76
C ILE A 182 43.72 -21.11 104.88
N THR A 183 44.58 -20.22 104.39
CA THR A 183 44.30 -18.77 104.42
C THR A 183 43.61 -18.31 103.14
N ASP A 184 42.84 -17.21 103.23
CA ASP A 184 42.15 -16.63 102.08
C ASP A 184 43.11 -16.32 100.91
N ARG A 185 44.34 -15.89 101.22
CA ARG A 185 45.38 -15.62 100.20
C ARG A 185 45.86 -16.90 99.49
N GLU A 186 45.90 -18.03 100.20
CA GLU A 186 46.28 -19.32 99.61
C GLU A 186 45.14 -19.90 98.77
N ILE A 187 43.90 -19.71 99.21
CA ILE A 187 42.71 -20.05 98.43
C ILE A 187 42.72 -19.28 97.09
N ASP A 188 42.92 -17.97 97.12
CA ASP A 188 42.95 -17.13 95.91
C ASP A 188 44.07 -17.55 94.94
N ASN A 189 45.23 -17.93 95.47
CA ASN A 189 46.33 -18.42 94.64
C ASN A 189 45.99 -19.76 93.97
N ILE A 190 45.33 -20.68 94.69
CA ILE A 190 44.88 -21.96 94.11
C ILE A 190 43.84 -21.71 93.01
N PHE A 191 42.88 -20.81 93.20
CA PHE A 191 41.89 -20.51 92.17
C PHE A 191 42.51 -19.89 90.90
N LYS A 192 43.49 -18.99 91.03
CA LYS A 192 44.20 -18.38 89.89
C LYS A 192 45.00 -19.36 89.04
N GLU A 193 45.34 -20.54 89.56
CA GLU A 193 46.06 -21.57 88.80
C GLU A 193 45.15 -22.37 87.83
N PHE A 194 43.83 -22.19 87.89
CA PHE A 194 42.84 -22.93 87.09
C PHE A 194 41.81 -22.03 86.37
N GLU A 195 42.02 -20.72 86.37
CA GLU A 195 41.41 -19.76 85.43
C GLU A 195 42.11 -19.83 84.06
#